data_AF-A0AAU3KKV7-F1
#
_entry.id   AF-A0AAU3KKV7-F1
#
_cell.length_a   1.000
_cell.length_b   1.000
_cell.length_c   1.000
_cell.angle_alpha   90.00
_cell.angle_beta   90.00
_cell.angle_gamma   90.00
#
_symmetry.space_group_name_H-M   'P 1'
#
loop_
_entity.id
_entity.type
_entity.pdbx_description
1 polymer ?
#
loop_
_entity_poly.entity_id
_entity_poly.type
_entity_poly.pdbx_seq_one_letter_code
_entity_poly.pdbx_strand_id
1 'polypeptide(L)'
;MRADFTYLPVLTGGCGATATLSWRNLDSGASGTFPPVSLGDDTPFGPTDALWVPETLPTGPGRVQVTIDTNFPHIAGGGTFYSPE
;
A
#
# COMPACT_ATOMS: atom_id res chain seq x y z
N MET A 1 4.54 -15.05 2.06
CA MET A 1 3.67 -14.74 3.22
C MET A 1 2.60 -13.77 2.74
N ARG A 2 1.33 -13.97 3.11
CA ARG A 2 0.29 -12.97 2.87
C ARG A 2 0.33 -11.99 4.03
N ALA A 3 0.49 -10.70 3.76
CA ALA A 3 0.32 -9.69 4.80
C ALA A 3 -1.17 -9.60 5.13
N ASP A 4 -1.51 -9.75 6.41
CA ASP A 4 -2.86 -9.48 6.92
C ASP A 4 -3.02 -7.97 7.11
N PHE A 5 -4.04 -7.40 6.46
CA PHE A 5 -4.38 -5.99 6.60
C PHE A 5 -5.66 -5.83 7.41
N THR A 6 -5.67 -4.88 8.34
CA THR A 6 -6.89 -4.47 9.05
C THR A 6 -7.56 -3.35 8.26
N TYR A 7 -8.79 -3.57 7.83
CA TYR A 7 -9.61 -2.53 7.21
C TYR A 7 -10.01 -1.49 8.25
N LEU A 8 -9.76 -0.22 7.95
CA LEU A 8 -10.31 0.89 8.72
C LEU A 8 -11.77 1.14 8.31
N PRO A 9 -12.67 1.51 9.22
CA PRO A 9 -14.06 1.79 8.89
C PRO A 9 -14.18 2.99 7.95
N VAL A 10 -14.94 2.83 6.86
CA VAL A 10 -15.18 3.84 5.83
C VAL A 10 -16.28 4.80 6.28
N LEU A 11 -16.06 6.12 6.17
CA LEU A 11 -17.11 7.13 6.32
C LEU A 11 -17.92 7.19 5.01
N THR A 12 -19.25 7.05 5.11
CA THR A 12 -20.17 6.92 3.97
C THR A 12 -20.19 8.13 3.04
N GLY A 13 -20.08 7.88 1.73
CA GLY A 13 -20.24 8.83 0.63
C GLY A 13 -19.34 8.43 -0.53
N GLY A 14 -19.86 8.32 -1.75
CA GLY A 14 -19.08 7.90 -2.92
C GLY A 14 -17.84 8.77 -3.10
N CYS A 15 -16.68 8.21 -2.78
CA CYS A 15 -15.40 8.91 -2.69
C CYS A 15 -14.32 7.98 -3.25
N GLY A 16 -13.81 8.33 -4.42
CA GLY A 16 -12.59 7.73 -4.96
C GLY A 16 -11.35 8.46 -4.45
N ALA A 17 -10.27 7.71 -4.22
CA ALA A 17 -8.98 8.24 -3.85
C ALA A 17 -7.90 7.61 -4.72
N THR A 18 -6.84 8.36 -5.03
CA THR A 18 -5.62 7.82 -5.62
C THR A 18 -4.62 7.60 -4.50
N ALA A 19 -4.22 6.35 -4.30
CA ALA A 19 -3.14 5.99 -3.39
C ALA A 19 -1.79 6.02 -4.12
N THR A 20 -0.80 6.65 -3.50
CA THR A 20 0.60 6.60 -3.90
C THR A 20 1.36 5.82 -2.84
N LEU A 21 2.11 4.81 -3.28
CA LEU A 21 2.98 4.05 -2.38
C LEU A 21 4.43 4.40 -2.67
N SER A 22 5.20 4.61 -1.62
CA SER A 22 6.64 4.84 -1.68
C SER A 22 7.36 3.87 -0.75
N TRP A 23 8.59 3.51 -1.08
CA TRP A 23 9.38 2.60 -0.28
C TRP A 23 10.81 3.09 -0.10
N ARG A 24 11.43 2.67 1.01
CA ARG A 24 12.83 2.90 1.31
C ARG A 24 13.44 1.67 1.99
N ASN A 25 14.54 1.17 1.47
CA ASN A 25 15.40 0.22 2.16
C ASN A 25 16.23 1.00 3.20
N LEU A 26 16.03 0.67 4.47
CA LEU A 26 16.66 1.34 5.61
C LEU A 26 18.14 0.94 5.80
N ASP A 27 18.55 -0.18 5.20
CA ASP A 27 19.91 -0.71 5.32
C ASP A 27 20.80 -0.22 4.17
N SER A 28 20.28 -0.21 2.92
CA SER A 28 21.03 0.24 1.74
C SER A 28 20.79 1.71 1.37
N GLY A 29 19.68 2.31 1.83
CA GLY A 29 19.26 3.65 1.44
C GLY A 29 18.54 3.72 0.09
N ALA A 30 18.40 2.61 -0.63
CA ALA A 30 17.63 2.56 -1.87
C ALA A 30 16.17 2.97 -1.64
N SER A 31 15.53 3.60 -2.64
CA SER A 31 14.13 4.03 -2.53
C SER A 31 13.44 4.08 -3.88
N GLY A 32 12.12 4.13 -3.87
CA GLY A 32 11.30 4.21 -5.08
C GLY A 32 9.82 4.42 -4.78
N THR A 33 9.03 4.48 -5.84
CA THR A 33 7.56 4.61 -5.77
C THR A 33 6.89 3.55 -6.62
N PHE A 34 5.70 3.13 -6.19
CA PHE A 34 4.82 2.31 -7.00
C PHE A 34 4.03 3.20 -7.97
N PRO A 35 3.53 2.64 -9.08
CA PRO A 35 2.48 3.29 -9.86
C PRO A 35 1.28 3.64 -8.96
N PRO A 36 0.63 4.81 -9.14
CA PRO A 36 -0.54 5.17 -8.36
C PRO A 36 -1.70 4.19 -8.55
N VAL A 37 -2.41 3.88 -7.48
CA VAL A 37 -3.56 2.97 -7.47
C VAL A 37 -4.84 3.76 -7.25
N SER A 38 -5.84 3.56 -8.11
CA SER A 38 -7.17 4.12 -7.89
C SER A 38 -7.96 3.25 -6.91
N LEU A 39 -8.39 3.85 -5.82
CA LEU A 39 -9.29 3.28 -4.81
C LEU A 39 -10.69 3.87 -5.08
N GLY A 40 -11.68 3.02 -5.36
CA GLY A 40 -13.07 3.43 -5.59
C GLY A 40 -14.02 2.76 -4.59
N ASP A 41 -15.23 3.30 -4.43
CA ASP A 41 -16.26 2.73 -3.56
C ASP A 41 -17.02 1.54 -4.17
N ASP A 42 -16.68 1.14 -5.41
CA ASP A 42 -17.19 -0.06 -6.07
C ASP A 42 -16.73 -1.37 -5.38
N THR A 43 -16.05 -1.27 -4.24
CA THR A 43 -15.79 -2.40 -3.35
C THR A 43 -17.10 -2.88 -2.73
N PRO A 44 -17.52 -4.15 -2.98
CA PRO A 44 -18.67 -4.74 -2.30
C PRO A 44 -18.56 -4.54 -0.78
N PHE A 45 -19.67 -4.33 -0.07
CA PHE A 45 -19.73 -4.22 1.40
C PHE A 45 -19.38 -5.54 2.15
N GLY A 46 -18.55 -6.40 1.56
CA GLY A 46 -18.08 -7.68 2.10
C GLY A 46 -16.64 -7.97 1.67
N PRO A 47 -16.08 -9.14 2.07
CA PRO A 47 -14.75 -9.55 1.64
C PRO A 47 -14.65 -9.51 0.12
N THR A 48 -13.62 -8.86 -0.40
CA THR A 48 -13.39 -8.77 -1.83
C THR A 48 -12.26 -9.73 -2.19
N ASP A 49 -12.45 -10.50 -3.27
CA ASP A 49 -11.36 -11.22 -3.93
C ASP A 49 -10.52 -10.25 -4.77
N ALA A 50 -10.22 -9.06 -4.21
CA ALA A 50 -9.38 -8.09 -4.88
C ALA A 50 -8.06 -8.78 -5.27
N LEU A 51 -7.68 -8.62 -6.54
CA LEU A 51 -6.51 -9.26 -7.11
C LEU A 51 -5.30 -8.85 -6.27
N TRP A 52 -4.77 -9.79 -5.49
CA TRP A 52 -3.50 -9.58 -4.82
C TRP A 52 -2.43 -9.66 -5.90
N VAL A 53 -1.92 -8.50 -6.32
CA VAL A 53 -0.80 -8.41 -7.26
C VAL A 53 0.49 -8.48 -6.44
N PRO A 54 1.25 -9.58 -6.51
CA PRO A 54 2.60 -9.60 -5.96
C PRO A 54 3.46 -8.62 -6.76
N GLU A 55 3.74 -7.46 -6.18
CA GLU A 55 4.76 -6.58 -6.69
C GLU A 55 6.12 -7.07 -6.17
N THR A 56 6.94 -7.64 -7.05
CA THR A 56 8.36 -7.87 -6.77
C THR A 56 9.08 -6.54 -6.83
N LEU A 57 9.48 -6.05 -5.66
CA LEU A 57 10.15 -4.77 -5.54
C LEU A 57 11.65 -4.94 -5.76
N PRO A 58 12.31 -4.05 -6.51
CA PRO A 58 13.76 -4.00 -6.57
C PRO A 58 14.33 -3.34 -5.29
N THR A 59 13.83 -3.72 -4.11
CA THR A 59 14.22 -3.14 -2.83
C THR A 59 15.63 -3.52 -2.41
N GLY A 60 16.13 -4.64 -2.94
CA GLY A 60 17.32 -5.30 -2.41
C GLY A 60 17.03 -5.91 -1.03
N PRO A 61 17.97 -6.74 -0.51
CA PRO A 61 17.80 -7.35 0.79
C PRO A 61 17.83 -6.29 1.90
N GLY A 62 17.06 -6.52 2.96
CA GLY A 62 17.08 -5.69 4.16
C GLY A 62 15.71 -5.22 4.63
N ARG A 63 15.73 -4.29 5.58
CA ARG A 63 14.52 -3.70 6.19
C ARG A 63 13.94 -2.65 5.25
N VAL A 64 12.71 -2.86 4.79
CA VAL A 64 12.01 -1.95 3.90
C VAL A 64 10.90 -1.25 4.68
N GLN A 65 10.84 0.07 4.59
CA GLN A 65 9.72 0.88 5.01
C GLN A 65 8.86 1.22 3.80
N VAL A 66 7.54 1.08 3.94
CA VAL A 66 6.54 1.49 2.96
C VAL A 66 5.68 2.59 3.55
N THR A 67 5.43 3.62 2.76
CA THR A 67 4.53 4.72 3.08
C THR A 67 3.44 4.78 2.02
N ILE A 68 2.19 4.91 2.46
CA ILE A 68 1.00 5.05 1.63
C ILE A 68 0.44 6.44 1.89
N ASP A 69 0.19 7.18 0.82
CA ASP A 69 -0.50 8.47 0.84
C ASP A 69 -1.71 8.41 -0.09
N THR A 70 -2.78 9.12 0.25
CA THR A 70 -3.97 9.25 -0.58
C THR A 70 -4.18 10.71 -0.95
N ASN A 71 -4.60 11.00 -2.18
CA ASN A 71 -4.93 12.37 -2.58
C ASN A 71 -6.14 12.95 -1.82
N PHE A 72 -7.06 12.11 -1.34
CA PHE A 72 -8.18 12.51 -0.49
C PHE A 72 -8.82 11.33 0.26
N PRO A 73 -9.27 11.51 1.52
CA PRO A 73 -8.63 12.41 2.47
C PRO A 73 -7.15 12.00 2.61
N HIS A 74 -6.22 12.93 2.80
CA HIS A 74 -4.78 12.63 2.98
C HIS A 74 -4.54 11.82 4.27
N ILE A 75 -4.74 10.51 4.20
CA ILE A 75 -4.55 9.58 5.30
C ILE A 75 -3.22 8.88 5.07
N ALA A 76 -2.25 9.19 5.92
CA ALA A 76 -0.98 8.50 5.91
C ALA A 76 -1.15 7.07 6.45
N GLY A 77 -0.72 6.09 5.66
CA GLY A 77 -0.59 4.69 6.04
C GLY A 77 0.84 4.20 5.83
N GLY A 78 1.18 3.01 6.32
CA GLY A 78 2.50 2.45 6.08
C GLY A 78 2.84 1.28 7.00
N GLY A 79 4.04 0.74 6.81
CA GLY A 79 4.55 -0.37 7.59
C GLY A 79 5.99 -0.69 7.24
N THR A 80 6.56 -1.68 7.94
CA THR A 80 7.89 -2.20 7.65
C THR A 80 7.85 -3.70 7.45
N PHE A 81 8.70 -4.20 6.57
CA PHE A 81 8.93 -5.63 6.35
C PHE A 81 10.39 -5.90 6.03
N TYR A 82 10.77 -7.18 5.98
CA TYR A 82 12.10 -7.60 5.58
C TYR A 82 12.05 -8.20 4.17
N SER A 83 12.84 -7.65 3.24
CA SER A 83 13.07 -8.23 1.92
C SER A 83 14.26 -9.19 1.98
N PRO A 84 14.12 -10.44 1.53
CA PRO A 84 15.24 -11.37 1.42
C PRO A 84 16.11 -11.13 0.17
N GLU A 85 15.60 -10.40 -0.83
CA GLU A 85 16.19 -10.19 -2.16
C GLU A 85 16.18 -8.72 -2.60
#